data_AF-A0AAD5KD53-F1
#
_entry.id   AF-A0AAD5KD53-F1
#
_cell.length_a   1.000
_cell.length_b   1.000
_cell.length_c   1.000
_cell.angle_alpha   90.00
_cell.angle_beta   90.00
_cell.angle_gamma   90.00
#
_symmetry.space_group_name_H-M   'P 1'
#
loop_
_entity.id
_entity.type
_entity.pdbx_description
1 polymer ?
#
loop_
_entity_poly.entity_id
_entity_poly.type
_entity_poly.pdbx_seq_one_letter_code
_entity_poly.pdbx_strand_id
1 'polypeptide(L)'
;MELYFKGDECLYKPVEEDDEEASTGGGGTRMIMRRPQSEIYRNFATEKRVEQREFMGKKYLIVDTLKILPWKLTTETKKILNYNCVKATYNDTLRKQNIVAWFTDAIALTAGPSRFSSLPGMILSVDVNDGELIWLATKVEFKKIKDEDVKAPSKGELIKEEDFRKKMEEMRQRNGGGPTRIIRN
;
A
#
# COMPACT_ATOMS: atom_id res chain seq x y z
N MET A 1 10.14 0.97 -0.91
CA MET A 1 9.07 0.65 0.08
C MET A 1 9.52 -0.57 0.85
N GLU A 2 9.24 -0.61 2.14
CA GLU A 2 9.63 -1.69 3.05
C GLU A 2 8.45 -2.15 3.88
N LEU A 3 8.44 -3.43 4.21
CA LEU A 3 7.48 -4.05 5.11
C LEU A 3 8.24 -4.66 6.28
N TYR A 4 8.03 -4.09 7.46
CA TYR A 4 8.53 -4.58 8.73
C TYR A 4 7.45 -5.42 9.39
N PHE A 5 7.83 -6.54 10.00
CA PHE A 5 6.88 -7.38 10.71
C PHE A 5 7.46 -7.96 11.99
N LYS A 6 6.61 -8.12 13.00
CA LYS A 6 6.96 -8.70 14.29
C LYS A 6 5.74 -9.40 14.88
N GLY A 7 5.82 -10.73 15.06
CA GLY A 7 4.68 -11.51 15.53
C GLY A 7 3.45 -11.27 14.66
N ASP A 8 2.36 -10.81 15.28
CA ASP A 8 1.08 -10.52 14.62
C ASP A 8 0.95 -9.05 14.16
N GLU A 9 2.05 -8.30 14.08
CA GLU A 9 2.05 -6.88 13.70
C GLU A 9 2.92 -6.65 12.48
N CYS A 10 2.48 -5.76 11.58
CA CYS A 10 3.32 -5.30 10.47
C CYS A 10 3.16 -3.82 10.19
N LEU A 11 4.26 -3.19 9.76
CA LEU A 11 4.32 -1.80 9.33
C LEU A 11 4.88 -1.74 7.90
N TYR A 12 4.08 -1.23 6.98
CA TYR A 12 4.48 -0.93 5.62
C TYR A 12 4.75 0.56 5.48
N LYS A 13 5.95 0.94 5.04
CA LYS A 13 6.33 2.35 4.83
C LYS A 13 7.11 2.53 3.53
N PRO A 14 7.05 3.71 2.90
CA PRO A 14 8.00 4.03 1.83
C PRO A 14 9.43 3.93 2.36
N VAL A 15 10.35 3.53 1.48
CA VAL A 15 11.78 3.73 1.77
C VAL A 15 12.01 5.20 1.49
N GLU A 16 12.58 5.92 2.45
CA GLU A 16 13.19 7.20 2.16
C GLU A 16 14.37 6.89 1.23
N GLU A 17 14.14 6.99 -0.08
CA GLU A 17 15.25 7.21 -1.00
C GLU A 17 15.69 8.64 -0.68
N ASP A 18 16.89 8.80 -0.10
CA ASP A 18 17.55 10.10 -0.06
C ASP A 18 17.45 10.66 -1.49
N ASP A 19 16.65 11.72 -1.64
CA ASP A 19 16.51 12.44 -2.89
C ASP A 19 17.92 12.91 -3.29
N GLU A 20 18.65 12.12 -4.08
CA GLU A 20 19.79 12.64 -4.82
C GLU A 20 19.23 13.80 -5.61
N GLU A 21 19.61 15.01 -5.21
CA GLU A 21 19.30 16.24 -5.90
C GLU A 21 19.64 16.05 -7.38
N ALA A 22 18.61 15.77 -8.19
CA ALA A 22 18.72 15.89 -9.63
C ALA A 22 18.79 17.39 -9.94
N SER A 23 19.98 17.96 -9.72
CA SER A 23 20.39 19.28 -10.17
C SER A 23 20.41 19.23 -11.69
N THR A 24 19.27 19.55 -12.32
CA THR A 24 19.24 19.89 -13.73
C THR A 24 19.32 21.40 -13.85
N GLY A 25 20.49 21.87 -14.28
CA GLY A 25 20.67 23.23 -14.74
C GLY A 25 19.63 23.61 -15.80
N GLY A 26 19.12 24.82 -15.69
CA GLY A 26 18.27 25.45 -16.71
C GLY A 26 16.81 25.66 -16.30
N GLY A 27 16.53 26.76 -15.60
CA GLY A 27 15.38 27.66 -15.84
C GLY A 27 13.95 27.12 -15.97
N GLY A 28 13.64 25.91 -15.51
CA GLY A 28 12.28 25.36 -15.53
C GLY A 28 11.88 24.81 -14.17
N THR A 29 10.78 25.31 -13.59
CA THR A 29 10.20 24.81 -12.34
C THR A 29 9.80 23.33 -12.51
N ARG A 30 10.69 22.42 -12.12
CA ARG A 30 10.39 20.98 -12.07
C ARG A 30 9.55 20.75 -10.82
N MET A 31 8.26 20.47 -10.99
CA MET A 31 7.44 19.97 -9.88
C MET A 31 8.05 18.65 -9.39
N ILE A 32 8.75 18.70 -8.25
CA ILE A 32 9.12 17.51 -7.51
C ILE A 32 7.80 16.91 -6.99
N MET A 33 7.31 15.90 -7.69
CA MET A 33 6.14 15.13 -7.26
C MET A 33 6.58 14.29 -6.05
N ARG A 34 6.60 14.89 -4.84
CA ARG A 34 6.82 14.15 -3.59
C ARG A 34 5.79 13.03 -3.55
N ARG A 35 6.26 11.78 -3.63
CA ARG A 35 5.36 10.64 -3.53
C ARG A 35 4.66 10.71 -2.17
N PRO A 36 3.33 10.54 -2.10
CA PRO A 36 2.63 10.59 -0.83
C PRO A 36 3.21 9.52 0.10
N GLN A 37 3.85 9.95 1.18
CA GLN A 37 4.34 9.07 2.22
C GLN A 37 3.11 8.50 2.95
N SER A 38 2.79 7.23 2.65
CA SER A 38 1.72 6.51 3.36
C SER A 38 2.33 5.37 4.14
N GLU A 39 2.01 5.32 5.43
CA GLU A 39 2.45 4.28 6.35
C GLU A 39 1.23 3.45 6.74
N ILE A 40 1.30 2.14 6.56
CA ILE A 40 0.19 1.23 6.85
C ILE A 40 0.65 0.28 7.94
N TYR A 41 0.11 0.47 9.13
CA TYR A 41 0.24 -0.44 10.24
C TYR A 41 -0.95 -1.40 10.29
N ARG A 42 -0.69 -2.67 10.59
CA ARG A 42 -1.71 -3.71 10.77
C ARG A 42 -1.36 -4.55 11.98
N ASN A 43 -2.40 -4.89 12.72
CA ASN A 43 -2.35 -5.81 13.84
C ASN A 43 -3.35 -6.94 13.57
N PHE A 44 -2.84 -8.14 13.33
CA PHE A 44 -3.62 -9.33 13.01
C PHE A 44 -4.27 -9.94 14.28
N ALA A 45 -3.68 -9.74 15.46
CA ALA A 45 -4.26 -10.22 16.73
C ALA A 45 -5.52 -9.44 17.14
N THR A 46 -5.59 -8.15 16.83
CA THR A 46 -6.74 -7.28 17.16
C THR A 46 -7.60 -6.93 15.95
N GLU A 47 -7.28 -7.46 14.77
CA GLU A 47 -7.95 -7.19 13.50
C GLU A 47 -8.02 -5.70 13.13
N LYS A 48 -7.04 -4.91 13.57
CA LYS A 48 -6.98 -3.45 13.37
C LYS A 48 -5.98 -3.06 12.30
N ARG A 49 -6.37 -2.08 11.47
CA ARG A 49 -5.53 -1.42 10.48
C ARG A 49 -5.51 0.07 10.75
N VAL A 50 -4.31 0.64 10.75
CA VAL A 50 -4.08 2.08 10.89
C VAL A 50 -3.21 2.52 9.74
N GLU A 51 -3.72 3.40 8.90
CA GLU A 51 -2.98 3.98 7.78
C GLU A 51 -2.78 5.48 8.01
N GLN A 52 -1.53 5.93 8.11
CA GLN A 52 -1.20 7.34 8.10
C GLN A 52 -0.99 7.77 6.65
N ARG A 53 -1.74 8.76 6.20
CA ARG A 53 -1.58 9.35 4.88
C ARG A 53 -1.43 10.84 4.98
N GLU A 54 -0.38 11.38 4.37
CA GLU A 54 -0.24 12.82 4.21
C GLU A 54 -0.95 13.28 2.93
N PHE A 55 -1.84 14.27 3.08
CA PHE A 55 -2.57 14.86 1.97
C PHE A 55 -2.73 16.36 2.17
N MET A 56 -2.33 17.16 1.16
CA MET A 56 -2.33 18.63 1.20
C MET A 56 -1.61 19.22 2.43
N GLY A 57 -0.50 18.62 2.84
CA GLY A 57 0.28 19.05 4.02
C GLY A 57 -0.39 18.74 5.37
N LYS A 58 -1.53 18.03 5.37
CA LYS A 58 -2.18 17.51 6.57
C LYS A 58 -2.00 16.00 6.66
N LYS A 59 -1.72 15.50 7.86
CA LYS A 59 -1.65 14.06 8.14
C LYS A 59 -3.01 13.55 8.61
N TYR A 60 -3.45 12.45 8.03
CA TYR A 60 -4.69 11.77 8.40
C TYR A 60 -4.36 10.36 8.89
N LEU A 61 -4.99 9.97 10.00
CA LEU A 61 -4.93 8.61 10.54
C LEU A 61 -6.22 7.89 10.17
N ILE A 62 -6.11 7.04 9.17
CA ILE A 62 -7.19 6.23 8.65
C ILE A 62 -7.24 4.95 9.47
N VAL A 63 -8.15 4.88 10.44
CA VAL A 63 -8.36 3.69 11.27
C VAL A 63 -9.52 2.89 10.69
N ASP A 64 -9.28 1.62 10.41
CA ASP A 64 -10.30 0.67 9.91
C ASP A 64 -10.01 -0.74 10.43
N THR A 65 -10.96 -1.66 10.25
CA THR A 65 -10.76 -3.09 10.52
C THR A 65 -10.02 -3.76 9.36
N LEU A 66 -9.31 -4.85 9.64
CA LEU A 66 -8.68 -5.66 8.60
C LEU A 66 -9.75 -6.28 7.69
N LYS A 67 -9.73 -5.92 6.42
CA LYS A 67 -10.66 -6.46 5.42
C LYS A 67 -10.11 -7.78 4.89
N ILE A 68 -10.86 -8.85 5.12
CA ILE A 68 -10.56 -10.15 4.54
C ILE A 68 -10.93 -10.10 3.05
N LEU A 69 -9.92 -10.24 2.20
CA LEU A 69 -10.12 -10.30 0.76
C LEU A 69 -10.48 -11.76 0.37
N PRO A 70 -11.52 -12.00 -0.44
CA PRO A 70 -11.93 -13.34 -0.85
C PRO A 70 -11.02 -13.88 -1.96
N TRP A 71 -9.80 -14.23 -1.58
CA TRP A 71 -8.81 -14.82 -2.48
C TRP A 71 -9.24 -16.22 -2.93
N LYS A 72 -9.11 -16.48 -4.23
CA LYS A 72 -9.20 -17.81 -4.82
C LYS A 72 -7.79 -18.38 -4.98
N LEU A 73 -7.44 -19.31 -4.12
CA LEU A 73 -6.20 -20.08 -4.20
C LEU A 73 -6.22 -20.95 -5.46
N THR A 74 -5.10 -21.03 -6.15
CA THR A 74 -4.91 -21.96 -7.28
C THR A 74 -3.79 -22.96 -6.94
N THR A 75 -3.60 -23.95 -7.81
CA THR A 75 -2.55 -24.97 -7.67
C THR A 75 -1.22 -24.55 -8.29
N GLU A 76 -1.14 -23.36 -8.88
CA GLU A 76 0.08 -22.87 -9.50
C GLU A 76 1.09 -22.45 -8.44
N THR A 77 2.34 -22.88 -8.62
CA THR A 77 3.44 -22.52 -7.74
C THR A 77 4.58 -21.88 -8.53
N LYS A 78 5.27 -20.93 -7.91
CA LYS A 78 6.41 -20.21 -8.49
C LYS A 78 7.43 -19.94 -7.39
N LYS A 79 8.72 -20.01 -7.72
CA LYS A 79 9.78 -19.67 -6.78
C LYS A 79 10.12 -18.18 -6.89
N ILE A 80 10.05 -17.44 -5.77
CA ILE A 80 10.40 -16.02 -5.66
C ILE A 80 11.38 -15.85 -4.51
N LEU A 81 12.57 -15.27 -4.76
CA LEU A 81 13.62 -15.07 -3.75
C LEU A 81 13.97 -16.36 -2.96
N ASN A 82 13.92 -17.51 -3.63
CA ASN A 82 14.13 -18.85 -3.06
C ASN A 82 12.98 -19.39 -2.18
N TYR A 83 11.87 -18.69 -2.06
CA TYR A 83 10.64 -19.18 -1.42
C TYR A 83 9.70 -19.82 -2.44
N ASN A 84 9.06 -20.91 -2.04
CA ASN A 84 7.97 -21.48 -2.82
C ASN A 84 6.72 -20.64 -2.58
N CYS A 85 6.19 -20.04 -3.64
CA CYS A 85 4.99 -19.23 -3.59
C CYS A 85 3.84 -19.93 -4.32
N VAL A 86 2.65 -19.86 -3.74
CA VAL A 86 1.40 -20.31 -4.34
C VAL A 86 0.66 -19.11 -4.90
N LYS A 87 0.01 -19.29 -6.04
CA LYS A 87 -0.79 -18.24 -6.68
C LYS A 87 -2.16 -18.14 -6.02
N ALA A 88 -2.59 -16.91 -5.81
CA ALA A 88 -3.93 -16.55 -5.40
C ALA A 88 -4.47 -15.47 -6.35
N THR A 89 -5.76 -15.52 -6.64
CA THR A 89 -6.42 -14.56 -7.52
C THR A 89 -7.57 -13.90 -6.78
N TYR A 90 -7.75 -12.60 -7.00
CA TYR A 90 -8.84 -11.83 -6.44
C TYR A 90 -9.37 -10.87 -7.48
N ASN A 91 -10.68 -10.91 -7.71
CA ASN A 91 -11.37 -9.98 -8.60
C ASN A 91 -12.11 -8.96 -7.75
N ASP A 92 -11.65 -7.71 -7.82
CA ASP A 92 -12.29 -6.58 -7.16
C ASP A 92 -13.34 -6.00 -8.11
N THR A 93 -14.61 -6.37 -7.89
CA THR A 93 -15.74 -5.90 -8.72
C THR A 93 -16.03 -4.41 -8.53
N LEU A 94 -15.69 -3.83 -7.37
CA LEU A 94 -15.90 -2.41 -7.08
C LEU A 94 -14.94 -1.54 -7.87
N ARG A 95 -13.68 -1.96 -7.97
CA ARG A 95 -12.64 -1.25 -8.73
C ARG A 95 -12.42 -1.77 -10.14
N LYS A 96 -13.13 -2.83 -10.53
CA LYS A 96 -12.92 -3.58 -11.78
C LYS A 96 -11.46 -3.99 -11.97
N GLN A 97 -10.83 -4.48 -10.90
CA GLN A 97 -9.42 -4.89 -10.91
C GLN A 97 -9.28 -6.41 -10.83
N ASN A 98 -8.46 -6.97 -11.70
CA ASN A 98 -8.00 -8.36 -11.59
C ASN A 98 -6.68 -8.37 -10.86
N ILE A 99 -6.62 -9.04 -9.71
CA ILE A 99 -5.43 -9.06 -8.86
C ILE A 99 -4.92 -10.48 -8.77
N VAL A 100 -3.64 -10.68 -9.06
CA VAL A 100 -2.93 -11.95 -8.91
C VAL A 100 -1.83 -11.77 -7.88
N ALA A 101 -1.90 -12.51 -6.78
CA ALA A 101 -0.89 -12.48 -5.73
C ALA A 101 -0.13 -13.82 -5.67
N TRP A 102 1.16 -13.75 -5.36
CA TRP A 102 1.99 -14.92 -5.06
C TRP A 102 2.43 -14.83 -3.61
N PHE A 103 2.03 -15.80 -2.79
CA PHE A 103 2.30 -15.82 -1.35
C PHE A 103 3.07 -17.07 -0.94
N THR A 104 3.86 -16.99 0.13
CA THR A 104 4.62 -18.12 0.68
C THR A 104 4.21 -18.41 2.13
N ASP A 105 4.07 -19.69 2.45
CA ASP A 105 3.79 -20.20 3.80
C ASP A 105 5.04 -20.30 4.69
N ALA A 106 6.23 -20.20 4.09
CA ALA A 106 7.51 -20.17 4.81
C ALA A 106 7.64 -18.99 5.78
N ILE A 107 6.89 -17.91 5.53
CA ILE A 107 6.74 -16.77 6.44
C ILE A 107 5.29 -16.79 6.92
N ALA A 108 5.07 -17.34 8.11
CA ALA A 108 3.75 -17.54 8.73
C ALA A 108 3.13 -16.23 9.26
N LEU A 109 3.01 -15.24 8.37
CA LEU A 109 2.35 -13.98 8.65
C LEU A 109 1.46 -13.61 7.46
N THR A 110 0.22 -13.25 7.73
CA THR A 110 -0.80 -12.94 6.71
C THR A 110 -0.67 -11.51 6.14
N ALA A 111 0.57 -11.06 5.97
CA ALA A 111 0.94 -9.74 5.51
C ALA A 111 1.26 -9.69 4.01
N GLY A 112 1.31 -8.48 3.48
CA GLY A 112 1.58 -8.24 2.07
C GLY A 112 1.72 -6.75 1.75
N PRO A 113 2.13 -6.43 0.52
CA PRO A 113 2.40 -5.05 0.13
C PRO A 113 1.13 -4.21 0.06
N SER A 114 1.27 -2.91 0.34
CA SER A 114 0.21 -1.93 0.16
C SER A 114 -1.08 -2.33 0.87
N ARG A 115 -2.18 -2.62 0.15
CA ARG A 115 -3.50 -3.02 0.69
C ARG A 115 -3.74 -4.53 0.73
N PHE A 116 -2.81 -5.33 0.20
CA PHE A 116 -3.01 -6.75 0.04
C PHE A 116 -2.57 -7.49 1.32
N SER A 117 -3.49 -8.28 1.85
CA SER A 117 -3.33 -9.13 3.04
C SER A 117 -4.42 -10.22 2.98
N SER A 118 -4.51 -11.07 4.01
CA SER A 118 -5.52 -12.14 4.15
C SER A 118 -5.21 -13.47 3.45
N LEU A 119 -3.96 -13.67 3.04
CA LEU A 119 -3.46 -14.99 2.63
C LEU A 119 -2.74 -15.64 3.82
N PRO A 120 -2.73 -16.97 3.95
CA PRO A 120 -2.13 -17.69 5.09
C PRO A 120 -0.60 -17.63 5.13
N GLY A 121 0.01 -16.64 4.48
CA GLY A 121 1.44 -16.43 4.41
C GLY A 121 1.77 -15.08 3.77
N MET A 122 3.07 -14.77 3.67
CA MET A 122 3.55 -13.47 3.19
C MET A 122 3.38 -13.37 1.67
N ILE A 123 2.76 -12.29 1.21
CA ILE A 123 2.65 -11.98 -0.21
C ILE A 123 3.97 -11.38 -0.70
N LEU A 124 4.65 -12.09 -1.62
CA LEU A 124 5.91 -11.65 -2.22
C LEU A 124 5.72 -10.98 -3.58
N SER A 125 4.60 -11.21 -4.25
CA SER A 125 4.29 -10.50 -5.49
C SER A 125 2.80 -10.24 -5.62
N VAL A 126 2.45 -9.08 -6.15
CA VAL A 126 1.09 -8.74 -6.55
C VAL A 126 1.14 -8.11 -7.93
N ASP A 127 0.35 -8.65 -8.84
CA ASP A 127 0.07 -8.09 -10.14
C ASP A 127 -1.38 -7.61 -10.15
N VAL A 128 -1.61 -6.41 -10.66
CA VAL A 128 -2.94 -5.85 -10.87
C VAL A 128 -3.11 -5.55 -12.34
N ASN A 129 -4.26 -5.98 -12.87
CA ASN A 129 -4.69 -5.79 -14.25
C ASN A 129 -3.67 -6.28 -15.28
N ASP A 130 -3.04 -7.44 -15.04
CA ASP A 130 -2.12 -8.09 -15.98
C ASP A 130 -0.93 -7.18 -16.35
N GLY A 131 -0.27 -6.66 -15.31
CA GLY A 131 0.95 -5.87 -15.42
C GLY A 131 0.77 -4.34 -15.38
N GLU A 132 -0.45 -3.83 -15.19
CA GLU A 132 -0.66 -2.38 -14.97
C GLU A 132 0.07 -1.90 -13.71
N LEU A 133 0.08 -2.73 -12.67
CA LEU A 133 0.80 -2.44 -11.44
C LEU A 133 1.32 -3.72 -10.81
N ILE A 134 2.65 -3.80 -10.71
CA ILE A 134 3.36 -4.95 -10.16
C ILE A 134 4.12 -4.54 -8.90
N TRP A 135 3.81 -5.20 -7.79
CA TRP A 135 4.67 -5.27 -6.63
C TRP A 135 5.43 -6.58 -6.66
N LEU A 136 6.74 -6.52 -6.58
CA LEU A 136 7.60 -7.70 -6.49
C LEU A 136 8.60 -7.48 -5.36
N ALA A 137 8.64 -8.40 -4.42
CA ALA A 137 9.66 -8.44 -3.39
C ALA A 137 11.02 -8.65 -4.04
N THR A 138 11.95 -7.73 -3.77
CA THR A 138 13.34 -7.80 -4.20
C THR A 138 14.25 -8.29 -3.07
N LYS A 139 13.96 -7.80 -1.85
CA LYS A 139 14.59 -8.04 -0.55
C LYS A 139 13.77 -8.91 0.41
N VAL A 140 14.31 -9.96 1.05
CA VAL A 140 13.75 -10.49 2.32
C VAL A 140 14.90 -10.66 3.32
N GLU A 141 14.82 -9.98 4.45
CA GLU A 141 15.82 -10.05 5.53
C GLU A 141 15.16 -10.31 6.87
N PHE A 142 15.63 -11.31 7.61
CA PHE A 142 15.24 -11.54 9.00
C PHE A 142 16.24 -10.85 9.91
N LYS A 143 15.96 -9.59 10.24
CA LYS A 143 16.73 -8.82 11.24
C LYS A 143 16.00 -8.87 12.57
N LYS A 144 16.71 -8.65 13.68
CA LYS A 144 16.08 -8.42 14.98
C LYS A 144 15.42 -7.04 14.94
N ILE A 145 14.10 -7.02 14.79
CA ILE A 145 13.27 -5.82 14.77
C ILE A 145 12.87 -5.49 16.21
N LYS A 146 13.09 -4.24 16.63
CA LYS A 146 12.69 -3.75 17.96
C LYS A 146 11.20 -3.42 17.94
N ASP A 147 10.56 -3.38 19.11
CA ASP A 147 9.16 -2.90 19.24
C ASP A 147 8.94 -1.51 18.63
N GLU A 148 9.99 -0.71 18.56
CA GLU A 148 9.95 0.66 18.03
C GLU A 148 9.87 0.73 16.51
N ASP A 149 10.32 -0.32 15.82
CA ASP A 149 10.32 -0.38 14.35
C ASP A 149 8.93 -0.76 13.80
N VAL A 150 8.06 -1.33 14.63
CA VAL A 150 6.68 -1.73 14.30
C VAL A 150 5.71 -1.03 15.23
N LYS A 151 5.68 0.31 15.18
CA LYS A 151 4.71 1.12 15.92
C LYS A 151 3.60 1.63 15.02
N ALA A 152 2.38 1.59 15.52
CA ALA A 152 1.25 2.23 14.86
C ALA A 152 1.49 3.74 14.77
N PRO A 153 1.23 4.38 13.61
CA PRO A 153 1.30 5.82 13.52
C PRO A 153 0.18 6.44 14.37
N SER A 154 0.54 7.47 15.14
CA SER A 154 -0.37 8.19 16.06
C SER A 154 -0.51 9.68 15.74
N LYS A 155 0.14 10.15 14.66
CA LYS A 155 0.13 11.56 14.26
C LYS A 155 -0.81 11.83 13.09
N GLY A 156 -1.90 12.54 13.34
CA GLY A 156 -2.82 13.01 12.30
C GLY A 156 -4.27 13.10 12.78
N GLU A 157 -5.12 13.65 11.93
CA GLU A 157 -6.57 13.70 12.16
C GLU A 157 -7.17 12.29 11.98
N LEU A 158 -7.79 11.76 13.03
CA LEU A 158 -8.42 10.44 13.00
C LEU A 158 -9.67 10.50 12.11
N ILE A 159 -9.70 9.66 11.09
CA ILE A 159 -10.76 9.60 10.09
C ILE A 159 -11.01 8.15 9.67
N LYS A 160 -12.24 7.78 9.32
CA LYS A 160 -12.50 6.43 8.79
C LYS A 160 -12.12 6.36 7.30
N GLU A 161 -11.84 5.16 6.79
CA GLU A 161 -11.48 4.97 5.38
C GLU A 161 -12.57 5.49 4.42
N GLU A 162 -13.84 5.31 4.76
CA GLU A 162 -14.95 5.78 3.94
C GLU A 162 -15.03 7.31 3.89
N ASP A 163 -14.95 7.97 5.05
CA ASP A 163 -14.95 9.43 5.16
C ASP A 163 -13.73 10.03 4.46
N PHE A 164 -12.56 9.40 4.62
CA PHE A 164 -11.35 9.80 3.93
C PHE A 164 -11.49 9.67 2.41
N ARG A 165 -12.08 8.57 1.92
CA ARG A 165 -12.33 8.38 0.48
C ARG A 165 -13.27 9.45 -0.08
N LYS A 166 -14.37 9.76 0.62
CA LYS A 166 -15.30 10.84 0.22
C LYS A 166 -14.58 12.19 0.19
N LYS A 167 -13.85 12.54 1.25
CA LYS A 167 -13.06 13.78 1.34
C LYS A 167 -12.05 13.91 0.21
N MET A 168 -11.37 12.82 -0.15
CA MET A 168 -10.44 12.77 -1.28
C MET A 168 -11.14 12.96 -2.62
N GLU A 169 -12.32 12.35 -2.80
CA GLU A 169 -13.11 12.47 -4.03
C GLU A 169 -13.66 13.90 -4.21
N GLU A 170 -14.23 14.48 -3.16
CA GLU A 170 -14.70 15.87 -3.14
C GLU A 170 -13.57 16.85 -3.43
N MET A 171 -12.39 16.67 -2.80
CA MET A 171 -11.24 17.51 -3.07
C MET A 171 -10.68 17.31 -4.48
N ARG A 172 -10.72 16.09 -5.03
CA ARG A 172 -10.32 15.83 -6.43
C ARG A 172 -11.26 16.53 -7.41
N GLN A 173 -12.58 16.47 -7.17
CA GLN A 173 -13.56 17.21 -7.96
C GLN A 173 -13.35 18.73 -7.86
N ARG A 174 -12.92 19.23 -6.70
CA ARG A 174 -12.67 20.66 -6.45
C ARG A 174 -11.33 21.16 -7.00
N ASN A 175 -10.28 20.34 -7.03
CA ASN A 175 -8.91 20.72 -7.44
C ASN A 175 -8.50 20.25 -8.86
N GLY A 176 -9.29 19.46 -9.59
CA GLY A 176 -8.89 19.02 -10.94
C GLY A 176 -9.99 18.40 -11.79
N GLY A 177 -10.61 19.23 -12.65
CA GLY A 177 -11.22 18.78 -13.91
C GLY A 177 -12.74 18.92 -14.04
N GLY A 178 -13.34 20.06 -13.71
CA GLY A 178 -14.64 20.41 -14.31
C GLY A 178 -14.47 20.64 -15.82
N PRO A 179 -15.43 20.25 -16.69
CA PRO A 179 -15.31 20.52 -18.12
C PRO A 179 -15.27 22.03 -18.33
N THR A 180 -14.20 22.51 -18.96
CA THR A 180 -14.06 23.89 -19.40
C THR A 180 -15.21 24.22 -20.36
N ARG A 181 -16.32 24.76 -19.85
CA ARG A 181 -17.34 25.40 -20.69
C ARG A 181 -16.79 26.77 -21.10
N ILE A 182 -16.00 26.77 -22.16
CA ILE A 182 -15.69 28.00 -22.90
C ILE A 182 -16.96 28.35 -23.67
N ILE A 183 -17.79 29.22 -23.10
CA ILE A 183 -18.82 29.93 -23.87
C ILE A 183 -18.07 31.00 -24.66
N ARG A 184 -17.87 30.78 -25.95
CA ARG A 184 -17.51 31.86 -26.88
C ARG A 184 -18.79 32.64 -27.16
N ASN A 185 -18.74 33.94 -26.89
CA ASN A 185 -19.75 34.90 -27.35
C ASN A 185 -19.36 35.39 -28.75
#